data_AF-A0A967I038-F1
#
_entry.id   AF-A0A967I038-F1
#
_cell.length_a   1.000
_cell.length_b   1.000
_cell.length_c   1.000
_cell.angle_alpha   90.00
_cell.angle_beta   90.00
_cell.angle_gamma   90.00
#
_symmetry.space_group_name_H-M   'P 1'
#
loop_
_entity.id
_entity.type
_entity.pdbx_description
1 polymer ?
#
loop_
_entity_poly.entity_id
_entity_poly.type
_entity_poly.pdbx_seq_one_letter_code
_entity_poly.pdbx_strand_id
1 'polypeptide(L)'
;EMFRRDNQTNLDRWVAGELSEREFQKIYYKNWNYPWPLYRDIFLYARKYKIPMVGLNVPPEVTRQVAREGFASLSPKQRGDLPMVTCRVDPEYMAFVRRSLGMHGHGGMEFTKFCEAQLVWDTAMAWSLLRYLEKNPKATVVVVAGSGHSWKLGIPAQIQSRSTVPFRVILPEVPGRVEKEHIGLNEADYVWLE
;
A
#
# COMPACT_ATOMS: atom_id res chain seq x y z
N GLU A 1 4.17 -2.06 -1.23
CA GLU A 1 4.06 -1.22 -0.01
C GLU A 1 5.40 -0.98 0.71
N MET A 2 6.19 -2.02 0.94
CA MET A 2 7.35 -2.03 1.84
C MET A 2 8.47 -1.04 1.51
N PHE A 3 8.49 -0.48 0.31
CA PHE A 3 9.48 0.50 -0.12
C PHE A 3 8.81 1.81 -0.51
N ARG A 4 9.52 2.88 -0.17
CA ARG A 4 9.14 4.26 -0.44
C ARG A 4 9.66 4.70 -1.80
N ARG A 5 8.98 5.68 -2.43
CA ARG A 5 9.41 6.25 -3.72
C ARG A 5 10.84 6.79 -3.69
N ASP A 6 11.25 7.40 -2.59
CA ASP A 6 12.60 7.97 -2.42
C ASP A 6 13.70 6.91 -2.29
N ASN A 7 13.35 5.63 -2.20
CA ASN A 7 14.28 4.50 -2.16
C ASN A 7 14.41 3.77 -3.51
N GLN A 8 13.84 4.32 -4.60
CA GLN A 8 13.82 3.66 -5.91
C GLN A 8 15.21 3.23 -6.39
N THR A 9 16.23 4.07 -6.23
CA THR A 9 17.62 3.73 -6.60
C THR A 9 18.13 2.47 -5.90
N ASN A 10 17.75 2.22 -4.65
CA ASN A 10 18.18 1.01 -3.96
C ASN A 10 17.50 -0.25 -4.52
N LEU A 11 16.23 -0.13 -4.94
CA LEU A 11 15.52 -1.21 -5.62
C LEU A 11 16.14 -1.51 -6.98
N ASP A 12 16.48 -0.47 -7.75
CA ASP A 12 17.09 -0.61 -9.07
C ASP A 12 18.45 -1.31 -8.96
N ARG A 13 19.30 -0.89 -8.02
CA ARG A 13 20.60 -1.52 -7.73
C ARG A 13 20.48 -2.97 -7.27
N TRP A 14 19.44 -3.28 -6.48
CA TRP A 14 19.15 -4.65 -6.07
C TRP A 14 18.83 -5.55 -7.26
N VAL A 15 17.90 -5.12 -8.12
CA VAL A 15 17.50 -5.86 -9.33
C VAL A 15 18.67 -5.99 -10.30
N ALA A 16 19.47 -4.93 -10.46
CA ALA A 16 20.70 -4.95 -11.26
C ALA A 16 21.74 -5.95 -10.73
N GLY A 17 21.69 -6.28 -9.43
CA GLY A 17 22.59 -7.21 -8.77
C GLY A 17 23.84 -6.55 -8.19
N GLU A 18 23.84 -5.22 -8.10
CA GLU A 18 24.93 -4.39 -7.57
C GLU A 18 25.01 -4.39 -6.05
N LEU A 19 23.96 -4.87 -5.38
CA LEU A 19 23.91 -5.05 -3.94
C LEU A 19 24.02 -6.53 -3.59
N SER A 20 24.87 -6.87 -2.64
CA SER A 20 24.81 -8.17 -1.98
C SER A 20 23.50 -8.31 -1.19
N GLU A 21 23.07 -9.54 -0.92
CA GLU A 21 21.88 -9.78 -0.12
C GLU A 21 21.99 -9.14 1.27
N ARG A 22 23.18 -9.21 1.90
CA ARG A 22 23.42 -8.62 3.22
C ARG A 22 23.31 -7.09 3.21
N GLU A 23 23.77 -6.43 2.15
CA GLU A 23 23.62 -4.99 1.99
C GLU A 23 22.16 -4.61 1.78
N PHE A 24 21.46 -5.33 0.90
CA PHE A 24 20.06 -5.07 0.62
C PHE A 24 19.17 -5.30 1.84
N GLN A 25 19.45 -6.34 2.64
CA GLN A 25 18.73 -6.62 3.87
C GLN A 25 18.78 -5.44 4.86
N LYS A 26 19.92 -4.75 4.98
CA LYS A 26 20.03 -3.53 5.80
C LYS A 26 19.13 -2.41 5.28
N ILE A 27 18.99 -2.28 3.96
CA ILE A 27 18.12 -1.28 3.33
C ILE A 27 16.65 -1.64 3.53
N TYR A 28 16.32 -2.92 3.38
CA TYR A 28 14.98 -3.45 3.65
C TYR A 28 14.54 -3.09 5.07
N TYR A 29 15.39 -3.32 6.09
CA TYR A 29 15.04 -3.01 7.48
C TYR A 29 14.98 -1.50 7.81
N LYS A 30 15.51 -0.63 6.94
CA LYS A 30 15.27 0.82 7.04
C LYS A 30 13.88 1.23 6.55
N ASN A 31 13.23 0.38 5.76
CA ASN A 31 11.94 0.66 5.14
C ASN A 31 10.80 -0.18 5.73
N TRP A 32 11.09 -1.40 6.21
CA TRP A 32 10.09 -2.36 6.65
C TRP A 32 10.54 -3.12 7.89
N ASN A 33 9.62 -3.40 8.80
CA ASN A 33 9.91 -4.00 10.12
C ASN A 33 9.57 -5.49 10.23
N TYR A 34 9.02 -6.11 9.19
CA TYR A 34 8.76 -7.56 9.20
C TYR A 34 10.03 -8.36 8.89
N PRO A 35 10.15 -9.59 9.41
CA PRO A 35 11.31 -10.44 9.17
C PRO A 35 11.62 -10.60 7.66
N TRP A 36 12.89 -10.36 7.28
CA TRP A 36 13.37 -10.54 5.90
C TRP A 36 12.99 -11.90 5.29
N PRO A 37 13.08 -13.04 5.99
CA PRO A 37 12.73 -14.34 5.41
C PRO A 37 11.32 -14.42 4.82
N LEU A 38 10.35 -13.65 5.34
CA LEU A 38 8.98 -13.64 4.82
C LEU A 38 8.87 -13.02 3.42
N TYR A 39 9.81 -12.14 3.06
CA TYR A 39 9.80 -11.41 1.78
C TYR A 39 10.98 -11.79 0.87
N ARG A 40 12.01 -12.40 1.44
CA ARG A 40 13.30 -12.69 0.79
C ARG A 40 13.13 -13.28 -0.60
N ASP A 41 12.30 -14.31 -0.72
CA ASP A 41 12.16 -15.05 -1.98
C ASP A 41 11.44 -14.24 -3.06
N ILE A 42 10.54 -13.33 -2.69
CA ILE A 42 9.91 -12.37 -3.62
C ILE A 42 10.98 -11.44 -4.22
N PHE A 43 11.84 -10.89 -3.36
CA PHE A 43 12.91 -9.97 -3.79
C PHE A 43 13.98 -10.68 -4.61
N LEU A 44 14.34 -11.93 -4.25
CA LEU A 44 15.27 -12.74 -5.03
C LEU A 44 14.69 -13.16 -6.38
N TYR A 45 13.39 -13.50 -6.43
CA TYR A 45 12.69 -13.80 -7.67
C TYR A 45 12.74 -12.58 -8.61
N ALA A 46 12.39 -11.40 -8.12
CA ALA A 46 12.47 -10.17 -8.90
C ALA A 46 13.89 -9.90 -9.43
N ARG A 47 14.92 -10.07 -8.60
CA ARG A 47 16.33 -9.93 -9.02
C ARG A 47 16.72 -10.96 -10.10
N LYS A 48 16.39 -12.23 -9.89
CA LYS A 48 16.75 -13.34 -10.80
C LYS A 48 16.19 -13.10 -12.20
N TYR A 49 14.94 -12.63 -12.29
CA TYR A 49 14.26 -12.41 -13.56
C TYR A 49 14.31 -10.95 -14.04
N LYS A 50 15.12 -10.10 -13.39
CA LYS A 50 15.28 -8.68 -13.72
C LYS A 50 13.94 -7.92 -13.79
N ILE A 51 13.00 -8.30 -12.92
CA ILE A 51 11.68 -7.67 -12.82
C ILE A 51 11.87 -6.32 -12.12
N PRO A 52 11.47 -5.19 -12.74
CA PRO A 52 11.52 -3.89 -12.09
C PRO A 52 10.72 -3.88 -10.78
N MET A 53 11.32 -3.40 -9.70
CA MET A 53 10.65 -3.23 -8.42
C MET A 53 10.37 -1.75 -8.20
N VAL A 54 9.18 -1.40 -7.75
CA VAL A 54 8.75 0.01 -7.61
C VAL A 54 8.38 0.31 -6.17
N GLY A 55 8.97 1.36 -5.60
CA GLY A 55 8.59 1.88 -4.29
C GLY A 55 7.28 2.67 -4.39
N LEU A 56 6.24 2.25 -3.68
CA LEU A 56 4.91 2.86 -3.77
C LEU A 56 4.60 3.83 -2.61
N ASN A 57 5.25 3.65 -1.46
CA ASN A 57 4.84 4.36 -0.25
C ASN A 57 5.52 5.74 -0.12
N VAL A 58 5.02 6.53 0.82
CA VAL A 58 5.57 7.84 1.22
C VAL A 58 6.48 7.71 2.45
N PRO A 59 7.27 8.75 2.78
CA PRO A 59 8.05 8.78 4.00
C PRO A 59 7.19 8.59 5.28
N PRO A 60 7.65 7.78 6.26
CA PRO A 60 6.88 7.50 7.48
C PRO A 60 6.56 8.73 8.33
N GLU A 61 7.33 9.80 8.20
CA GLU A 61 7.06 11.08 8.84
C GLU A 61 5.80 11.75 8.29
N VAL A 62 5.53 11.63 6.99
CA VAL A 62 4.31 12.14 6.37
C VAL A 62 3.11 11.41 6.96
N THR A 63 3.18 10.08 7.00
CA THR A 63 2.07 9.26 7.49
C THR A 63 1.80 9.46 8.99
N ARG A 64 2.86 9.57 9.80
CA ARG A 64 2.74 9.87 11.23
C ARG A 64 2.17 11.26 11.49
N GLN A 65 2.55 12.26 10.70
CA GLN A 65 2.01 13.61 10.85
C GLN A 65 0.51 13.63 10.53
N VAL A 66 0.10 13.02 9.40
CA VAL A 66 -1.33 12.92 9.05
C VAL A 66 -2.13 12.20 10.13
N ALA A 67 -1.61 11.10 10.68
CA ALA A 67 -2.31 10.37 11.75
C ALA A 67 -2.55 11.21 13.02
N ARG A 68 -1.72 12.21 13.29
CA ARG A 68 -1.82 13.07 14.49
C ARG A 68 -2.62 14.35 14.23
N GLU A 69 -2.37 14.96 13.09
CA GLU A 69 -2.73 16.35 12.78
C GLU A 69 -3.63 16.49 11.53
N GLY A 70 -3.93 15.38 10.84
CA GLY A 70 -4.75 15.34 9.63
C GLY A 70 -3.98 15.73 8.36
N PHE A 71 -4.57 15.47 7.20
CA PHE A 71 -3.88 15.70 5.89
C PHE A 71 -3.54 17.16 5.63
N ALA A 72 -4.40 18.09 6.08
CA ALA A 72 -4.20 19.52 5.90
C ALA A 72 -2.94 20.06 6.61
N SER A 73 -2.39 19.33 7.58
CA SER A 73 -1.14 19.69 8.27
C SER A 73 0.10 19.61 7.38
N LEU A 74 0.06 18.85 6.28
CA LEU A 74 1.21 18.66 5.41
C LEU A 74 1.58 19.96 4.67
N SER A 75 2.84 20.36 4.82
CA SER A 75 3.41 21.45 4.01
C SER A 75 3.38 21.09 2.51
N PRO A 76 3.44 22.08 1.60
CA PRO A 76 3.51 21.82 0.16
C PRO A 76 4.64 20.86 -0.23
N LYS A 77 5.81 20.98 0.44
CA LYS A 77 6.96 20.09 0.22
C LYS A 77 6.68 18.64 0.62
N GLN A 78 6.03 18.43 1.78
CA GLN A 78 5.69 17.08 2.25
C GLN A 78 4.59 16.44 1.43
N ARG A 79 3.61 17.25 0.99
CA ARG A 79 2.53 16.82 0.11
C ARG A 79 3.07 16.42 -1.27
N GLY A 80 4.02 17.19 -1.80
CA GLY A 80 4.52 17.02 -3.17
C GLY A 80 3.35 17.00 -4.15
N ASP A 81 3.32 15.98 -5.01
CA ASP A 81 2.28 15.82 -6.02
C ASP A 81 1.08 14.98 -5.54
N LEU A 82 0.96 14.70 -4.23
CA LEU A 82 -0.19 13.94 -3.74
C LEU A 82 -1.47 14.77 -3.90
N PRO A 83 -2.54 14.19 -4.46
CA PRO A 83 -3.83 14.87 -4.52
C PRO A 83 -4.35 15.13 -3.10
N MET A 84 -5.29 16.06 -2.96
CA MET A 84 -5.96 16.29 -1.68
C MET A 84 -6.61 15.00 -1.19
N VAL A 85 -6.30 14.60 0.04
CA VAL A 85 -6.92 13.47 0.72
C VAL A 85 -7.82 14.01 1.81
N THR A 86 -9.09 13.62 1.77
CA THR A 86 -10.05 13.88 2.83
C THR A 86 -10.78 12.58 3.11
N CYS A 87 -10.91 12.22 4.39
CA CYS A 87 -11.73 11.07 4.76
C CYS A 87 -13.20 11.49 4.73
N ARG A 88 -13.98 10.87 3.83
CA ARG A 88 -15.43 10.91 3.96
C ARG A 88 -15.83 9.80 4.92
N VAL A 89 -16.26 10.19 6.11
CA VAL A 89 -16.75 9.28 7.14
C VAL A 89 -18.16 8.83 6.77
N ASP A 90 -18.28 7.87 5.84
CA ASP A 90 -19.54 7.18 5.58
C ASP A 90 -19.61 5.81 6.29
N PRO A 91 -20.81 5.32 6.66
CA PRO A 91 -20.94 4.09 7.45
C PRO A 91 -20.33 2.85 6.81
N GLU A 92 -20.29 2.78 5.48
CA GLU A 92 -19.73 1.65 4.73
C GLU A 92 -18.21 1.62 4.86
N TYR A 93 -17.56 2.78 4.64
CA TYR A 93 -16.12 2.91 4.82
C TYR A 93 -15.69 2.71 6.28
N MET A 94 -16.51 3.17 7.24
CA MET A 94 -16.32 2.88 8.68
C MET A 94 -16.31 1.38 8.96
N ALA A 95 -17.27 0.64 8.41
CA ALA A 95 -17.39 -0.80 8.59
C ALA A 95 -16.18 -1.52 7.96
N PHE A 96 -15.78 -1.09 6.75
CA PHE A 96 -14.56 -1.55 6.10
C PHE A 96 -13.33 -1.38 6.99
N VAL A 97 -13.05 -0.16 7.46
CA VAL A 97 -11.87 0.13 8.29
C VAL A 97 -11.86 -0.71 9.57
N ARG A 98 -13.02 -0.85 10.24
CA ARG A 98 -13.11 -1.68 11.45
C ARG A 98 -12.78 -3.14 11.16
N ARG A 99 -13.31 -3.69 10.06
CA ARG A 99 -13.15 -5.09 9.68
C ARG A 99 -11.75 -5.40 9.13
N SER A 100 -11.27 -4.61 8.19
CA SER A 100 -10.02 -4.89 7.45
C SER A 100 -8.77 -4.55 8.26
N LEU A 101 -8.84 -3.50 9.10
CA LEU A 101 -7.69 -2.98 9.86
C LEU A 101 -7.77 -3.29 11.36
N GLY A 102 -8.83 -3.96 11.83
CA GLY A 102 -8.97 -4.40 13.23
C GLY A 102 -9.12 -3.25 14.23
N MET A 103 -9.67 -2.10 13.80
CA MET A 103 -9.86 -0.94 14.67
C MET A 103 -11.09 -1.09 15.56
N HIS A 104 -10.89 -0.98 16.89
CA HIS A 104 -11.94 -1.06 17.91
C HIS A 104 -12.23 0.28 18.62
N GLY A 105 -11.75 1.41 18.09
CA GLY A 105 -11.89 2.73 18.73
C GLY A 105 -13.33 3.28 18.76
N HIS A 106 -13.69 3.91 19.89
CA HIS A 106 -15.05 4.43 20.19
C HIS A 106 -15.29 5.92 19.87
N GLY A 107 -14.36 6.63 19.21
CA GLY A 107 -14.43 8.10 19.03
C GLY A 107 -14.42 8.58 17.57
N GLY A 108 -15.25 9.58 17.24
CA GLY A 108 -15.40 10.11 15.88
C GLY A 108 -14.15 10.81 15.34
N MET A 109 -13.54 11.74 16.08
CA MET A 109 -12.38 12.51 15.60
C MET A 109 -11.09 11.68 15.48
N GLU A 110 -10.84 10.78 16.43
CA GLU A 110 -9.72 9.83 16.39
C GLU A 110 -9.88 8.83 15.24
N PHE A 111 -11.12 8.38 14.97
CA PHE A 111 -11.41 7.60 13.79
C PHE A 111 -11.12 8.38 12.50
N THR A 112 -11.57 9.63 12.38
CA THR A 112 -11.36 10.43 11.17
C THR A 112 -9.86 10.59 10.87
N LYS A 113 -9.03 10.90 11.87
CA LYS A 113 -7.57 11.00 11.68
C LYS A 113 -6.92 9.68 11.28
N PHE A 114 -7.34 8.57 11.91
CA PHE A 114 -6.89 7.24 11.52
C PHE A 114 -7.28 6.92 10.07
N CYS A 115 -8.53 7.19 9.70
CA CYS A 115 -9.05 7.01 8.35
C CYS A 115 -8.27 7.85 7.33
N GLU A 116 -8.02 9.13 7.63
CA GLU A 116 -7.21 10.01 6.78
C GLU A 116 -5.80 9.46 6.60
N ALA A 117 -5.17 8.95 7.66
CA ALA A 117 -3.86 8.33 7.56
C ALA A 117 -3.87 7.11 6.61
N GLN A 118 -4.87 6.24 6.73
CA GLN A 118 -5.03 5.07 5.85
C GLN A 118 -5.26 5.49 4.40
N LEU A 119 -6.17 6.44 4.17
CA LEU A 119 -6.43 6.97 2.84
C LEU A 119 -5.21 7.64 2.22
N VAL A 120 -4.34 8.26 3.01
CA VAL A 120 -3.07 8.81 2.52
C VAL A 120 -2.14 7.71 2.04
N TRP A 121 -2.07 6.58 2.74
CA TRP A 121 -1.23 5.45 2.31
C TRP A 121 -1.76 4.89 1.00
N ASP A 122 -3.07 4.63 0.93
CA ASP A 122 -3.72 4.07 -0.25
C ASP A 122 -3.61 5.02 -1.44
N THR A 123 -3.85 6.31 -1.23
CA THR A 123 -3.75 7.35 -2.26
C THR A 123 -2.31 7.47 -2.74
N ALA A 124 -1.33 7.48 -1.84
CA ALA A 124 0.07 7.57 -2.21
C ALA A 124 0.53 6.36 -3.02
N MET A 125 0.13 5.15 -2.62
CA MET A 125 0.46 3.94 -3.33
C MET A 125 -0.20 3.88 -4.71
N ALA A 126 -1.50 4.18 -4.80
CA ALA A 126 -2.21 4.25 -6.07
C ALA A 126 -1.62 5.31 -7.01
N TRP A 127 -1.34 6.51 -6.49
CA TRP A 127 -0.72 7.60 -7.27
C TRP A 127 0.65 7.21 -7.81
N SER A 128 1.49 6.59 -6.98
CA SER A 128 2.81 6.11 -7.38
C SER A 128 2.73 5.03 -8.46
N LEU A 129 1.77 4.10 -8.32
CA LEU A 129 1.51 3.06 -9.29
C LEU A 129 1.05 3.64 -10.64
N LEU A 130 0.08 4.55 -10.63
CA LEU A 130 -0.46 5.14 -11.86
C LEU A 130 0.61 5.90 -12.63
N ARG A 131 1.45 6.69 -11.95
CA ARG A 131 2.59 7.36 -12.59
C ARG A 131 3.62 6.41 -13.18
N TYR A 132 3.82 5.24 -12.55
CA TYR A 132 4.68 4.21 -13.10
C TYR A 132 4.07 3.63 -14.39
N LEU A 133 2.76 3.32 -14.38
CA LEU A 133 2.03 2.77 -15.52
C LEU A 133 1.89 3.77 -16.67
N GLU A 134 1.74 5.07 -16.40
CA GLU A 134 1.77 6.12 -17.44
C GLU A 134 3.07 6.10 -18.26
N LYS A 135 4.20 5.88 -17.58
CA LYS A 135 5.52 5.76 -18.23
C LYS A 135 5.76 4.37 -18.83
N ASN A 136 5.01 3.37 -18.39
CA ASN A 136 5.17 1.96 -18.77
C ASN A 136 3.81 1.34 -19.13
N PRO A 137 3.11 1.83 -20.18
CA PRO A 137 1.70 1.49 -20.43
C PRO A 137 1.45 0.03 -20.79
N LYS A 138 2.51 -0.72 -21.13
CA LYS A 138 2.44 -2.17 -21.42
C LYS A 138 2.81 -3.05 -20.23
N ALA A 139 3.22 -2.45 -19.10
CA ALA A 139 3.63 -3.21 -17.93
C ALA A 139 2.41 -3.79 -17.22
N THR A 140 2.55 -5.03 -16.74
CA THR A 140 1.67 -5.60 -15.73
C THR A 140 2.37 -5.48 -14.39
N VAL A 141 1.70 -4.93 -13.39
CA VAL A 141 2.27 -4.70 -12.06
C VAL A 141 1.53 -5.56 -11.03
N VAL A 142 2.28 -6.32 -10.25
CA VAL A 142 1.77 -7.01 -9.07
C VAL A 142 2.04 -6.13 -7.85
N VAL A 143 0.98 -5.65 -7.21
CA VAL A 143 1.09 -4.86 -5.97
C VAL A 143 1.08 -5.82 -4.78
N VAL A 144 2.19 -5.84 -4.03
CA VAL A 144 2.27 -6.53 -2.74
C VAL A 144 2.09 -5.49 -1.63
N ALA A 145 0.99 -5.63 -0.89
CA ALA A 145 0.60 -4.78 0.22
C ALA A 145 -0.14 -5.60 1.30
N GLY A 146 -0.26 -5.05 2.50
CA GLY A 146 -1.07 -5.62 3.57
C GLY A 146 -2.51 -5.79 3.13
N SER A 147 -3.20 -6.79 3.69
CA SER A 147 -4.57 -7.12 3.31
C SER A 147 -5.49 -5.90 3.45
N GLY A 148 -5.41 -5.14 4.54
CA GLY A 148 -6.22 -3.92 4.74
C GLY A 148 -6.14 -2.91 3.60
N HIS A 149 -4.98 -2.73 2.99
CA HIS A 149 -4.78 -1.83 1.83
C HIS A 149 -5.20 -2.44 0.50
N SER A 150 -5.25 -3.77 0.42
CA SER A 150 -5.45 -4.52 -0.82
C SER A 150 -6.92 -4.78 -1.13
N TRP A 151 -7.82 -4.69 -0.14
CA TRP A 151 -9.26 -4.79 -0.35
C TRP A 151 -9.72 -3.74 -1.37
N LYS A 152 -10.81 -4.00 -2.10
CA LYS A 152 -11.30 -3.09 -3.16
C LYS A 152 -11.52 -1.65 -2.68
N LEU A 153 -11.86 -1.43 -1.41
CA LEU A 153 -12.03 -0.09 -0.81
C LEU A 153 -10.71 0.62 -0.42
N GLY A 154 -9.56 -0.05 -0.46
CA GLY A 154 -8.23 0.51 -0.20
C GLY A 154 -7.59 1.11 -1.47
N ILE A 155 -6.36 0.68 -1.77
CA ILE A 155 -5.62 1.07 -2.99
C ILE A 155 -6.47 0.96 -4.27
N PRO A 156 -7.24 -0.14 -4.51
CA PRO A 156 -8.02 -0.29 -5.74
C PRO A 156 -9.09 0.79 -5.94
N ALA A 157 -9.77 1.24 -4.88
CA ALA A 157 -10.71 2.37 -4.97
C ALA A 157 -10.00 3.68 -5.37
N GLN A 158 -8.77 3.88 -4.89
CA GLN A 158 -7.96 5.03 -5.27
C GLN A 158 -7.49 4.95 -6.74
N ILE A 159 -7.25 3.75 -7.26
CA ILE A 159 -6.95 3.52 -8.69
C ILE A 159 -8.21 3.78 -9.54
N GLN A 160 -9.36 3.22 -9.15
CA GLN A 160 -10.62 3.30 -9.90
C GLN A 160 -11.13 4.73 -10.03
N SER A 161 -10.99 5.54 -8.98
CA SER A 161 -11.39 6.95 -9.00
C SER A 161 -10.51 7.86 -9.86
N ARG A 162 -9.36 7.38 -10.33
CA ARG A 162 -8.34 8.20 -11.02
C ARG A 162 -7.91 7.65 -12.38
N SER A 163 -8.35 6.45 -12.74
CA SER A 163 -7.89 5.78 -13.94
C SER A 163 -8.88 4.73 -14.42
N THR A 164 -8.71 4.29 -15.66
CA THR A 164 -9.42 3.15 -16.25
C THR A 164 -8.57 1.89 -16.27
N VAL A 165 -7.44 1.87 -15.55
CA VAL A 165 -6.54 0.71 -15.50
C VAL A 165 -7.29 -0.48 -14.88
N PRO A 166 -7.40 -1.62 -15.59
CA PRO A 166 -8.04 -2.80 -15.04
C PRO A 166 -7.17 -3.37 -13.91
N PHE A 167 -7.82 -3.83 -12.85
CA PHE A 167 -7.16 -4.51 -11.74
C PHE A 167 -7.94 -5.76 -11.30
N ARG A 168 -7.26 -6.60 -10.53
CA ARG A 168 -7.84 -7.72 -9.78
C ARG A 168 -7.28 -7.70 -8.37
N VAL A 169 -8.14 -7.98 -7.40
CA VAL A 169 -7.80 -8.08 -5.97
C VAL A 169 -7.76 -9.54 -5.57
N ILE A 170 -6.63 -9.97 -5.04
CA ILE A 170 -6.43 -11.30 -4.46
C ILE A 170 -6.08 -11.10 -2.99
N LEU A 171 -6.81 -11.75 -2.09
CA LEU A 171 -6.54 -11.69 -0.66
C LEU A 171 -6.21 -13.08 -0.11
N PRO A 172 -5.23 -13.21 0.80
CA PRO A 172 -5.05 -14.45 1.54
C PRO A 172 -6.19 -14.62 2.56
N GLU A 173 -6.51 -15.86 2.90
CA GLU A 173 -7.31 -16.17 4.07
C GLU A 173 -6.65 -15.60 5.34
N VAL A 174 -7.43 -14.91 6.15
CA VAL A 174 -6.98 -14.31 7.40
C VAL A 174 -8.09 -14.53 8.44
N PRO A 175 -7.91 -15.45 9.40
CA PRO A 175 -8.91 -15.72 10.42
C PRO A 175 -9.43 -14.45 11.09
N GLY A 176 -10.75 -14.33 11.21
CA GLY A 176 -11.44 -13.17 11.77
C GLY A 176 -11.49 -11.92 10.89
N ARG A 177 -10.94 -11.95 9.66
CA ARG A 177 -10.93 -10.80 8.73
C ARG A 177 -11.35 -11.18 7.31
N VAL A 178 -10.63 -12.11 6.71
CA VAL A 178 -10.87 -12.64 5.36
C VAL A 178 -11.19 -14.12 5.51
N GLU A 179 -12.47 -14.44 5.55
CA GLU A 179 -12.99 -15.79 5.74
C GLU A 179 -13.89 -16.13 4.56
N LYS A 180 -13.78 -17.37 4.07
CA LYS A 180 -14.52 -17.85 2.89
C LYS A 180 -16.03 -17.62 3.00
N GLU A 181 -16.58 -17.75 4.20
CA GLU A 181 -18.01 -17.63 4.47
C GLU A 181 -18.51 -16.18 4.45
N HIS A 182 -17.62 -15.22 4.67
CA HIS A 182 -17.98 -13.82 4.92
C HIS A 182 -17.42 -12.84 3.90
N ILE A 183 -16.52 -13.28 3.01
CA ILE A 183 -15.93 -12.42 1.98
C ILE A 183 -16.74 -12.48 0.68
N GLY A 184 -17.00 -11.32 0.08
CA GLY A 184 -17.74 -11.19 -1.16
C GLY A 184 -16.97 -10.45 -2.26
N LEU A 185 -17.66 -10.26 -3.38
CA LEU A 185 -17.12 -9.54 -4.54
C LEU A 185 -16.90 -8.05 -4.28
N ASN A 186 -17.44 -7.51 -3.18
CA ASN A 186 -17.20 -6.13 -2.77
C ASN A 186 -15.81 -5.95 -2.17
N GLU A 187 -15.22 -7.01 -1.62
CA GLU A 187 -13.91 -6.96 -0.96
C GLU A 187 -12.76 -7.39 -1.88
N ALA A 188 -12.96 -8.45 -2.68
CA ALA A 188 -11.93 -9.05 -3.53
C ALA A 188 -12.50 -9.70 -4.80
N ASP A 189 -11.63 -10.05 -5.75
CA ASP A 189 -11.99 -10.88 -6.91
C ASP A 189 -11.65 -12.35 -6.69
N TYR A 190 -10.61 -12.62 -5.91
CA TYR A 190 -10.18 -13.96 -5.52
C TYR A 190 -9.73 -13.99 -4.07
N VAL A 191 -9.87 -15.17 -3.46
CA VAL A 191 -9.32 -15.48 -2.14
C VAL A 191 -8.41 -16.68 -2.26
N TRP A 192 -7.21 -16.55 -1.72
CA TRP A 192 -6.26 -17.64 -1.61
C TRP A 192 -6.51 -18.37 -0.29
N LEU A 193 -7.03 -19.59 -0.39
CA LEU A 193 -7.28 -20.49 0.74
C LEU A 193 -6.05 -21.38 0.96
N GLU A 194 -5.77 -21.71 2.21
CA GLU A 194 -4.76 -22.72 2.57
C GLU A 194 -5.28 -24.16 2.37
#